data_AF-A0A2E4ZZF0-F1
#
_entry.id   AF-A0A2E4ZZF0-F1
#
_cell.length_a   1.000
_cell.length_b   1.000
_cell.length_c   1.000
_cell.angle_alpha   90.00
_cell.angle_beta   90.00
_cell.angle_gamma   90.00
#
_symmetry.space_group_name_H-M   'P 1'
#
loop_
_entity.id
_entity.type
_entity.pdbx_description
1 polymer ?
#
loop_
_entity_poly.entity_id
_entity_poly.type
_entity_poly.pdbx_seq_one_letter_code
_entity_poly.pdbx_strand_id
1 'polypeptide(L)'
;MKIPLPGIGFHCIAFAALIDRLIRWFLRRAFPLGFFWLPAGSHLISQEMVSVPGGAFLMGDSSGLSDERPTHFISVSSFFMDRNEMTIELWDLVADWAEKNGYEFSGKTAKAMRGASWSPNPDTHPMNMVTWYDAAKWCNARSEMEGRTPAYFEDESKAKVYRKGDIDLTEDSVRWTSSGYRLPTEAEWEKAARGRHMGKDYPWGDRAVDGSLGNYRLSGDPYDNGTAPAGYYNGGQIISPESHSYGGEIAKTLDMANDFGLYDMFGNVFEWCWDWYHPDWYENSLAEKSNTRGPDEAYVDFRIGRTRVLRGGDYDHFNDSGSGRLLRIAFRHQRTPDSALRTYGFRSVRGKFDDPLWEMSSGVSDSDDKWRNLEWLGHYYESDYVWVFHETLGWLYPTGEGSYSNWMYHPNLGWIWTSRLIYPFLYAHSGGRWLWYAKDYHESGWFYDYRITSWFRVTEATNNLR
;
A
#
# COMPACT_ATOMS: atom_id res chain seq x y z
N MET A 1 -19.96 -20.73 15.75
CA MET A 1 -19.48 -21.67 14.71
C MET A 1 -19.00 -20.81 13.55
N LYS A 2 -17.72 -20.86 13.16
CA LYS A 2 -17.20 -20.07 12.01
C LYS A 2 -17.71 -20.71 10.72
N ILE A 3 -18.36 -19.93 9.85
CA ILE A 3 -18.71 -20.40 8.50
C ILE A 3 -17.42 -20.29 7.66
N PRO A 4 -16.91 -21.39 7.09
CA PRO A 4 -15.69 -21.33 6.29
C PRO A 4 -15.94 -20.46 5.05
N LEU A 5 -15.07 -19.48 4.84
CA LEU A 5 -14.95 -18.75 3.58
C LEU A 5 -14.75 -19.76 2.43
N PRO A 6 -15.23 -19.48 1.22
CA PRO A 6 -14.89 -20.28 0.05
C PRO A 6 -13.37 -20.38 -0.05
N GLY A 7 -12.83 -21.56 -0.31
CA GLY A 7 -11.39 -21.79 -0.39
C GLY A 7 -10.74 -21.02 -1.55
N ILE A 8 -10.45 -19.75 -1.33
CA ILE A 8 -9.65 -18.90 -2.23
C ILE A 8 -8.20 -19.02 -1.77
N GLY A 9 -7.63 -20.22 -1.90
CA GLY A 9 -6.20 -20.44 -1.67
C GLY A 9 -5.39 -19.69 -2.72
N PHE A 10 -4.45 -18.84 -2.28
CA PHE A 10 -3.42 -18.18 -3.11
C PHE A 10 -3.88 -17.19 -4.19
N HIS A 11 -5.16 -16.79 -4.24
CA HIS A 11 -5.69 -15.98 -5.34
C HIS A 11 -6.17 -14.57 -4.97
N CYS A 12 -5.90 -14.02 -3.77
CA CYS A 12 -6.31 -12.64 -3.46
C CYS A 12 -5.69 -11.59 -4.41
N ILE A 13 -4.45 -11.81 -4.87
CA ILE A 13 -3.78 -10.91 -5.85
C ILE A 13 -4.40 -11.06 -7.25
N ALA A 14 -4.74 -12.29 -7.65
CA ALA A 14 -5.42 -12.54 -8.92
C ALA A 14 -6.89 -12.09 -8.90
N PHE A 15 -7.55 -12.07 -7.74
CA PHE A 15 -8.95 -11.67 -7.60
C PHE A 15 -9.12 -10.15 -7.74
N ALA A 16 -8.17 -9.32 -7.30
CA ALA A 16 -8.21 -7.87 -7.55
C ALA A 16 -8.06 -7.53 -9.05
N ALA A 17 -7.12 -8.17 -9.76
CA ALA A 17 -6.96 -8.01 -11.21
C ALA A 17 -8.11 -8.62 -12.02
N LEU A 18 -8.72 -9.73 -11.53
CA LEU A 18 -9.91 -10.33 -12.11
C LEU A 18 -11.16 -9.47 -11.82
N ILE A 19 -11.28 -8.88 -10.63
CA ILE A 19 -12.31 -7.90 -10.25
C ILE A 19 -12.18 -6.68 -11.17
N ASP A 20 -10.99 -6.15 -11.42
CA ASP A 20 -10.79 -5.04 -12.35
C ASP A 20 -11.18 -5.43 -13.79
N ARG A 21 -10.75 -6.59 -14.30
CA ARG A 21 -11.21 -7.11 -15.61
C ARG A 21 -12.72 -7.37 -15.67
N LEU A 22 -13.33 -7.82 -14.57
CA LEU A 22 -14.76 -8.11 -14.48
C LEU A 22 -15.59 -6.84 -14.33
N ILE A 23 -15.15 -5.85 -13.54
CA ILE A 23 -15.73 -4.50 -13.45
C ILE A 23 -15.68 -3.84 -14.84
N ARG A 24 -14.55 -3.92 -15.55
CA ARG A 24 -14.42 -3.45 -16.95
C ARG A 24 -15.37 -4.17 -17.90
N TRP A 25 -15.53 -5.48 -17.76
CA TRP A 25 -16.47 -6.27 -18.57
C TRP A 25 -17.93 -5.93 -18.25
N PHE A 26 -18.25 -5.69 -16.98
CA PHE A 26 -19.59 -5.42 -16.48
C PHE A 26 -20.07 -4.01 -16.85
N LEU A 27 -19.24 -2.99 -16.60
CA LEU A 27 -19.54 -1.59 -17.00
C LEU A 27 -19.74 -1.44 -18.52
N ARG A 28 -19.09 -2.29 -19.34
CA ARG A 28 -19.26 -2.29 -20.80
C ARG A 28 -20.50 -3.01 -21.32
N ARG A 29 -21.11 -3.92 -20.55
CA ARG A 29 -22.26 -4.74 -21.01
C ARG A 29 -23.59 -4.42 -20.30
N ALA A 30 -23.55 -3.92 -19.07
CA ALA A 30 -24.77 -3.70 -18.27
C ALA A 30 -25.55 -2.44 -18.64
N PHE A 31 -25.01 -1.53 -19.46
CA PHE A 31 -25.65 -0.25 -19.80
C PHE A 31 -25.70 0.01 -21.31
N PRO A 32 -26.68 -0.56 -22.06
CA PRO A 32 -26.94 -0.17 -23.44
C PRO A 32 -27.74 1.14 -23.57
N LEU A 33 -28.24 1.74 -22.46
CA LEU A 33 -29.18 2.85 -22.51
C LEU A 33 -28.89 3.88 -21.42
N GLY A 34 -28.33 5.03 -21.84
CA GLY A 34 -28.62 6.38 -21.33
C GLY A 34 -28.27 6.72 -19.88
N PHE A 35 -27.42 7.76 -19.72
CA PHE A 35 -27.16 8.54 -18.51
C PHE A 35 -26.36 7.86 -17.40
N PHE A 36 -25.03 7.82 -17.56
CA PHE A 36 -24.04 8.38 -16.62
C PHE A 36 -22.67 8.23 -17.31
N TRP A 37 -22.06 9.35 -17.69
CA TRP A 37 -20.71 9.37 -18.26
C TRP A 37 -19.74 9.12 -17.10
N LEU A 38 -19.34 7.86 -16.87
CA LEU A 38 -18.06 7.61 -16.22
C LEU A 38 -16.98 8.01 -17.24
N PRO A 39 -16.04 8.91 -16.90
CA PRO A 39 -15.02 9.33 -17.83
C PRO A 39 -14.27 8.09 -18.34
N ALA A 40 -14.18 7.96 -19.67
CA ALA A 40 -13.42 6.92 -20.32
C ALA A 40 -11.95 7.05 -19.88
N GLY A 41 -11.52 6.20 -18.94
CA GLY A 41 -10.15 6.25 -18.39
C GLY A 41 -9.99 5.86 -16.93
N SER A 42 -11.05 5.55 -16.17
CA SER A 42 -10.90 5.06 -14.79
C SER A 42 -10.32 3.63 -14.77
N HIS A 43 -9.02 3.50 -14.97
CA HIS A 43 -8.26 2.34 -14.54
C HIS A 43 -8.39 2.27 -13.01
N LEU A 44 -8.80 1.14 -12.44
CA LEU A 44 -8.48 0.85 -11.06
C LEU A 44 -6.96 0.65 -11.01
N ILE A 45 -6.24 1.76 -10.85
CA ILE A 45 -4.80 1.74 -10.59
C ILE A 45 -4.67 1.26 -9.16
N SER A 46 -4.34 -0.01 -8.99
CA SER A 46 -4.04 -0.60 -7.69
C SER A 46 -2.63 -1.14 -7.71
N GLN A 47 -1.80 -0.73 -6.77
CA GLN A 47 -0.44 -1.24 -6.63
C GLN A 47 -0.49 -2.60 -5.94
N GLU A 48 0.10 -3.60 -6.61
CA GLU A 48 0.27 -4.93 -6.03
C GLU A 48 1.10 -4.84 -4.75
N MET A 49 0.66 -5.51 -3.69
CA MET A 49 1.45 -5.67 -2.48
C MET A 49 1.88 -7.13 -2.29
N VAL A 50 3.12 -7.29 -1.87
CA VAL A 50 3.77 -8.55 -1.57
C VAL A 50 3.66 -8.84 -0.07
N SER A 51 3.41 -10.10 0.31
CA SER A 51 3.47 -10.51 1.71
C SER A 51 4.91 -10.78 2.14
N VAL A 52 5.38 -10.06 3.16
CA VAL A 52 6.66 -10.31 3.81
C VAL A 52 6.42 -11.13 5.08
N PRO A 53 7.04 -12.32 5.21
CA PRO A 53 6.84 -13.16 6.38
C PRO A 53 7.46 -12.51 7.63
N GLY A 54 6.77 -12.66 8.76
CA GLY A 54 7.30 -12.23 10.06
C GLY A 54 8.48 -13.10 10.54
N GLY A 55 9.03 -12.74 11.69
CA GLY A 55 10.13 -13.47 12.35
C GLY A 55 11.44 -12.68 12.43
N ALA A 56 12.44 -13.30 13.05
CA ALA A 56 13.75 -12.71 13.27
C ALA A 56 14.59 -12.61 11.99
N PHE A 57 15.39 -11.55 11.88
CA PHE A 57 16.45 -11.41 10.88
C PHE A 57 17.63 -10.65 11.49
N LEU A 58 18.81 -10.75 10.85
CA LEU A 58 20.01 -10.01 11.24
C LEU A 58 20.01 -8.65 10.55
N MET A 59 19.86 -7.58 11.33
CA MET A 59 19.84 -6.19 10.86
C MET A 59 21.22 -5.54 10.99
N GLY A 60 21.56 -4.62 10.09
CA GLY A 60 22.82 -3.88 10.05
C GLY A 60 24.00 -4.60 9.41
N ASP A 61 25.18 -4.01 9.56
CA ASP A 61 26.46 -4.51 9.03
C ASP A 61 27.62 -4.14 9.99
N SER A 62 28.14 -5.15 10.70
CA SER A 62 29.23 -4.98 11.68
C SER A 62 30.55 -4.57 11.01
N SER A 63 30.69 -4.78 9.71
CA SER A 63 31.85 -4.36 8.91
C SER A 63 31.63 -3.02 8.19
N GLY A 64 30.39 -2.51 8.21
CA GLY A 64 29.91 -1.34 7.47
C GLY A 64 30.26 0.00 8.11
N LEU A 65 29.37 0.99 8.01
CA LEU A 65 29.56 2.30 8.63
C LEU A 65 29.26 2.30 10.12
N SER A 66 29.69 3.34 10.85
CA SER A 66 29.46 3.43 12.29
C SER A 66 27.99 3.33 12.68
N ASP A 67 27.11 3.94 11.90
CA ASP A 67 25.66 3.98 12.14
C ASP A 67 24.93 2.73 11.64
N GLU A 68 25.63 1.80 11.00
CA GLU A 68 25.14 0.49 10.55
C GLU A 68 25.50 -0.63 11.53
N ARG A 69 26.24 -0.28 12.60
CA ARG A 69 26.82 -1.20 13.57
C ARG A 69 26.17 -1.02 14.95
N PRO A 70 26.18 -2.07 15.78
CA PRO A 70 26.49 -3.46 15.44
C PRO A 70 25.35 -4.13 14.66
N THR A 71 25.68 -5.25 14.01
CA THR A 71 24.63 -6.18 13.59
C THR A 71 23.92 -6.74 14.81
N HIS A 72 22.59 -6.78 14.77
CA HIS A 72 21.76 -7.26 15.87
C HIS A 72 20.55 -8.04 15.34
N PHE A 73 20.03 -8.96 16.15
CA PHE A 73 18.82 -9.70 15.78
C PHE A 73 17.58 -8.93 16.21
N ILE A 74 16.65 -8.76 15.28
CA ILE A 74 15.34 -8.16 15.53
C ILE A 74 14.26 -9.01 14.87
N SER A 75 13.10 -9.10 15.51
CA SER A 75 11.90 -9.72 14.94
C SER A 75 10.88 -8.67 14.53
N VAL A 76 10.33 -8.82 13.33
CA VAL A 76 9.17 -8.04 12.86
C VAL A 76 7.99 -8.96 12.56
N SER A 77 6.77 -8.47 12.78
CA SER A 77 5.53 -9.16 12.42
C SER A 77 5.41 -9.33 10.91
N SER A 78 4.50 -10.19 10.44
CA SER A 78 4.20 -10.24 9.00
C SER A 78 3.47 -8.98 8.56
N PHE A 79 3.83 -8.46 7.40
CA PHE A 79 3.20 -7.28 6.79
C PHE A 79 3.08 -7.47 5.28
N PHE A 80 2.38 -6.54 4.63
CA PHE A 80 2.37 -6.38 3.19
C PHE A 80 3.18 -5.13 2.82
N MET A 81 3.92 -5.19 1.72
CA MET A 81 4.68 -4.07 1.19
C MET A 81 4.34 -3.90 -0.30
N ASP A 82 4.20 -2.66 -0.75
CA ASP A 82 4.06 -2.35 -2.16
C ASP A 82 5.21 -2.98 -2.97
N ARG A 83 4.86 -3.62 -4.09
CA ARG A 83 5.79 -4.42 -4.90
C ARG A 83 6.97 -3.61 -5.43
N ASN A 84 6.68 -2.41 -5.92
CA ASN A 84 7.65 -1.44 -6.43
C ASN A 84 7.54 -0.15 -5.62
N GLU A 85 8.32 0.89 -5.93
CA GLU A 85 8.07 2.21 -5.34
C GLU A 85 6.69 2.77 -5.73
N MET A 86 6.20 3.73 -4.95
CA MET A 86 4.96 4.43 -5.27
C MET A 86 5.09 5.14 -6.61
N THR A 87 4.18 4.92 -7.56
CA THR A 87 4.22 5.59 -8.88
C THR A 87 3.60 6.97 -8.82
N ILE A 88 4.00 7.87 -9.74
CA ILE A 88 3.38 9.18 -9.88
C ILE A 88 1.90 9.05 -10.27
N GLU A 89 1.56 8.10 -11.14
CA GLU A 89 0.17 7.85 -11.56
C GLU A 89 -0.75 7.51 -10.37
N LEU A 90 -0.32 6.60 -9.49
CA LEU A 90 -1.11 6.26 -8.29
C LEU A 90 -1.09 7.41 -7.26
N TRP A 91 0.03 8.11 -7.13
CA TRP A 91 0.11 9.28 -6.27
C TRP A 91 -0.96 10.31 -6.65
N ASP A 92 -1.00 10.71 -7.91
CA ASP A 92 -1.91 11.72 -8.45
C ASP A 92 -3.38 11.31 -8.23
N LEU A 93 -3.71 10.04 -8.49
CA LEU A 93 -5.07 9.51 -8.28
C LEU A 93 -5.54 9.67 -6.81
N VAL A 94 -4.69 9.28 -5.87
CA VAL A 94 -5.02 9.36 -4.44
C VAL A 94 -4.98 10.82 -3.96
N ALA A 95 -4.04 11.62 -4.42
CA ALA A 95 -3.93 13.04 -4.07
C ALA A 95 -5.17 13.83 -4.52
N ASP A 96 -5.65 13.59 -5.75
CA ASP A 96 -6.89 14.17 -6.28
C ASP A 96 -8.12 13.82 -5.45
N TRP A 97 -8.17 12.60 -4.91
CA TRP A 97 -9.22 12.21 -3.96
C TRP A 97 -9.01 12.89 -2.61
N ALA A 98 -7.78 12.91 -2.11
CA ALA A 98 -7.42 13.42 -0.80
C ALA A 98 -7.75 14.92 -0.65
N GLU A 99 -7.41 15.75 -1.64
CA GLU A 99 -7.69 17.20 -1.62
C GLU A 99 -9.20 17.49 -1.54
N LYS A 100 -10.02 16.70 -2.25
CA LYS A 100 -11.50 16.78 -2.19
C LYS A 100 -12.04 16.31 -0.83
N ASN A 101 -11.27 15.54 -0.07
CA ASN A 101 -11.63 15.00 1.23
C ASN A 101 -10.84 15.65 2.39
N GLY A 102 -10.29 16.85 2.16
CA GLY A 102 -9.75 17.70 3.22
C GLY A 102 -8.30 17.43 3.61
N TYR A 103 -7.54 16.68 2.80
CA TYR A 103 -6.08 16.60 2.92
C TYR A 103 -5.40 17.82 2.30
N GLU A 104 -4.21 18.13 2.81
CA GLU A 104 -3.36 19.20 2.28
C GLU A 104 -1.92 18.68 2.14
N PHE A 105 -1.36 18.81 0.94
CA PHE A 105 0.03 18.48 0.66
C PHE A 105 0.89 19.73 0.52
N SER A 106 2.18 19.62 0.85
CA SER A 106 3.09 20.75 0.72
C SER A 106 3.31 21.12 -0.76
N GLY A 107 3.57 22.40 -1.03
CA GLY A 107 3.93 22.87 -2.37
C GLY A 107 5.24 22.28 -2.91
N LYS A 108 6.06 21.64 -2.05
CA LYS A 108 7.27 20.92 -2.44
C LYS A 108 6.95 19.64 -3.22
N THR A 109 5.81 19.01 -2.93
CA THR A 109 5.34 17.74 -3.53
C THR A 109 4.48 17.94 -4.78
N ALA A 110 4.11 19.18 -5.10
CA ALA A 110 3.22 19.50 -6.22
C ALA A 110 3.83 19.25 -7.62
N LYS A 111 5.15 18.98 -7.72
CA LYS A 111 5.85 18.83 -9.01
C LYS A 111 6.82 17.66 -8.98
N ALA A 112 6.28 16.45 -9.07
CA ALA A 112 7.08 15.24 -9.28
C ALA A 112 7.92 15.34 -10.57
N MET A 113 9.13 14.79 -10.53
CA MET A 113 10.00 14.67 -11.70
C MET A 113 9.66 13.37 -12.45
N ARG A 114 8.99 13.50 -13.60
CA ARG A 114 8.49 12.37 -14.40
C ARG A 114 9.56 11.74 -15.31
N GLY A 115 10.72 11.44 -14.73
CA GLY A 115 11.84 10.82 -15.44
C GLY A 115 12.46 11.70 -16.53
N ALA A 116 13.23 11.06 -17.41
CA ALA A 116 13.84 11.73 -18.55
C ALA A 116 12.79 12.08 -19.63
N SER A 117 13.02 13.17 -20.38
CA SER A 117 12.05 13.70 -21.37
C SER A 117 11.71 12.75 -22.52
N TRP A 118 12.55 11.74 -22.75
CA TRP A 118 12.34 10.72 -23.79
C TRP A 118 11.57 9.48 -23.27
N SER A 119 11.31 9.39 -21.95
CA SER A 119 10.59 8.25 -21.38
C SER A 119 9.17 8.18 -21.95
N PRO A 120 8.73 7.02 -22.47
CA PRO A 120 7.41 6.91 -23.10
C PRO A 120 6.26 6.96 -22.10
N ASN A 121 6.52 6.59 -20.83
CA ASN A 121 5.49 6.47 -19.78
C ASN A 121 5.92 7.23 -18.51
N PRO A 122 6.02 8.57 -18.56
CA PRO A 122 6.47 9.42 -17.46
C PRO A 122 5.76 9.16 -16.12
N ASP A 123 4.49 8.75 -16.16
CA ASP A 123 3.64 8.58 -14.98
C ASP A 123 3.92 7.28 -14.22
N THR A 124 4.60 6.32 -14.88
CA THR A 124 5.00 5.05 -14.29
C THR A 124 6.31 5.14 -13.50
N HIS A 125 6.96 6.30 -13.50
CA HIS A 125 8.15 6.56 -12.69
C HIS A 125 7.78 6.65 -11.21
N PRO A 126 8.74 6.39 -10.30
CA PRO A 126 8.52 6.56 -8.87
C PRO A 126 8.19 8.01 -8.54
N MET A 127 7.18 8.19 -7.72
CA MET A 127 6.86 9.44 -7.06
C MET A 127 8.08 9.91 -6.30
N ASN A 128 8.45 11.15 -6.55
CA ASN A 128 9.61 11.81 -5.97
C ASN A 128 9.26 13.26 -5.65
N MET A 129 10.23 14.04 -5.16
CA MET A 129 9.96 15.38 -4.63
C MET A 129 8.93 15.33 -3.49
N VAL A 130 8.89 14.22 -2.75
CA VAL A 130 7.91 13.99 -1.68
C VAL A 130 8.57 14.14 -0.31
N THR A 131 7.92 14.90 0.56
CA THR A 131 8.33 15.04 1.97
C THR A 131 7.86 13.83 2.78
N TRP A 132 8.47 13.59 3.94
CA TRP A 132 8.02 12.53 4.85
C TRP A 132 6.56 12.77 5.31
N TYR A 133 6.22 14.03 5.62
CA TYR A 133 4.87 14.42 6.05
C TYR A 133 3.82 14.16 4.97
N ASP A 134 4.12 14.51 3.71
CA ASP A 134 3.22 14.29 2.60
C ASP A 134 3.06 12.80 2.29
N ALA A 135 4.12 12.00 2.39
CA ALA A 135 4.04 10.55 2.24
C ALA A 135 3.15 9.90 3.33
N ALA A 136 3.27 10.35 4.58
CA ALA A 136 2.43 9.87 5.69
C ALA A 136 0.94 10.25 5.49
N LYS A 137 0.65 11.51 5.14
CA LYS A 137 -0.71 11.97 4.80
C LYS A 137 -1.28 11.19 3.61
N TRP A 138 -0.46 10.94 2.59
CA TRP A 138 -0.86 10.17 1.42
C TRP A 138 -1.20 8.72 1.77
N CYS A 139 -0.45 8.07 2.66
CA CYS A 139 -0.77 6.73 3.17
C CYS A 139 -2.14 6.71 3.88
N ASN A 140 -2.44 7.72 4.69
CA ASN A 140 -3.77 7.87 5.29
C ASN A 140 -4.86 8.08 4.23
N ALA A 141 -4.62 8.94 3.24
CA ALA A 141 -5.57 9.19 2.16
C ALA A 141 -5.85 7.93 1.34
N ARG A 142 -4.82 7.16 0.98
CA ARG A 142 -4.96 5.84 0.34
C ARG A 142 -5.79 4.90 1.21
N SER A 143 -5.54 4.89 2.51
CA SER A 143 -6.31 4.09 3.46
C SER A 143 -7.80 4.45 3.41
N GLU A 144 -8.16 5.73 3.56
CA GLU A 144 -9.56 6.15 3.55
C GLU A 144 -10.24 5.98 2.19
N MET A 145 -9.51 6.23 1.09
CA MET A 145 -9.99 6.01 -0.28
C MET A 145 -10.32 4.54 -0.52
N GLU A 146 -9.50 3.64 0.01
CA GLU A 146 -9.72 2.19 0.01
C GLU A 146 -10.53 1.68 1.22
N GLY A 147 -11.11 2.59 2.01
CA GLY A 147 -11.92 2.31 3.21
C GLY A 147 -11.26 1.40 4.26
N ARG A 148 -9.95 1.53 4.40
CA ARG A 148 -9.12 0.97 5.47
C ARG A 148 -8.94 2.01 6.58
N THR A 149 -8.76 1.54 7.81
CA THR A 149 -8.54 2.42 8.95
C THR A 149 -7.18 3.13 8.85
N PRO A 150 -7.15 4.48 8.86
CA PRO A 150 -5.91 5.25 8.79
C PRO A 150 -4.90 4.87 9.88
N ALA A 151 -3.62 4.96 9.56
CA ALA A 151 -2.54 4.65 10.50
C ALA A 151 -2.15 5.86 11.35
N TYR A 152 -2.14 7.07 10.78
CA TYR A 152 -1.59 8.26 11.43
C TYR A 152 -2.66 9.20 11.96
N PHE A 153 -2.51 9.68 13.20
CA PHE A 153 -3.42 10.62 13.84
C PHE A 153 -2.64 11.84 14.36
N GLU A 154 -3.32 12.96 14.59
CA GLU A 154 -2.66 14.21 15.00
C GLU A 154 -1.96 14.11 16.36
N ASP A 155 -2.44 13.22 17.24
CA ASP A 155 -1.93 13.02 18.60
C ASP A 155 -2.28 11.62 19.16
N GLU A 156 -1.86 11.36 20.39
CA GLU A 156 -2.04 10.09 21.10
C GLU A 156 -3.50 9.67 21.32
N SER A 157 -4.44 10.65 21.33
CA SER A 157 -5.89 10.38 21.50
C SER A 157 -6.46 9.63 20.30
N LYS A 158 -5.80 9.75 19.14
CA LYS A 158 -6.23 9.17 17.86
C LYS A 158 -7.66 9.56 17.47
N ALA A 159 -8.12 10.74 17.93
CA ALA A 159 -9.45 11.25 17.63
C ALA A 159 -9.52 11.89 16.23
N LYS A 160 -8.40 12.42 15.73
CA LYS A 160 -8.33 13.12 14.44
C LYS A 160 -7.28 12.49 13.54
N VAL A 161 -7.71 12.07 12.35
CA VAL A 161 -6.83 11.55 11.31
C VAL A 161 -5.86 12.65 10.88
N TYR A 162 -4.58 12.32 10.75
CA TYR A 162 -3.57 13.27 10.29
C TYR A 162 -3.76 13.56 8.79
N ARG A 163 -4.26 14.76 8.48
CA ARG A 163 -4.56 15.20 7.10
C ARG A 163 -3.85 16.49 6.68
N LYS A 164 -3.38 17.30 7.63
CA LYS A 164 -2.89 18.66 7.39
C LYS A 164 -1.72 19.02 8.31
N GLY A 165 -0.94 20.00 7.85
CA GLY A 165 0.23 20.50 8.58
C GLY A 165 1.39 19.51 8.62
N ASP A 166 2.51 19.98 9.12
CA ASP A 166 3.74 19.20 9.29
C ASP A 166 3.89 18.90 10.78
N ILE A 167 3.38 17.74 11.20
CA ILE A 167 3.34 17.32 12.61
C ILE A 167 4.41 16.26 12.82
N ASP A 168 5.27 16.47 13.80
CA ASP A 168 6.21 15.45 14.27
C ASP A 168 5.46 14.37 15.06
N LEU A 169 4.90 13.42 14.33
CA LEU A 169 4.16 12.30 14.88
C LEU A 169 5.03 11.47 15.84
N THR A 170 4.46 11.13 16.99
CA THR A 170 5.01 10.20 17.97
C THR A 170 4.51 8.78 17.72
N GLU A 171 5.18 7.78 18.27
CA GLU A 171 4.73 6.38 18.19
C GLU A 171 3.28 6.19 18.65
N ASP A 172 2.87 6.90 19.71
CA ASP A 172 1.52 6.82 20.28
C ASP A 172 0.46 7.50 19.41
N SER A 173 0.83 8.37 18.47
CA SER A 173 -0.11 8.94 17.50
C SER A 173 -0.42 7.99 16.33
N VAL A 174 0.23 6.82 16.29
CA VAL A 174 0.07 5.84 15.21
C VAL A 174 -0.71 4.62 15.67
N ARG A 175 -1.70 4.21 14.87
CA ARG A 175 -2.45 2.97 15.06
C ARG A 175 -1.74 1.82 14.34
N TRP A 176 -0.72 1.26 14.99
CA TRP A 176 0.12 0.18 14.43
C TRP A 176 -0.61 -1.13 14.12
N THR A 177 -1.77 -1.34 14.71
CA THR A 177 -2.63 -2.53 14.52
C THR A 177 -3.84 -2.22 13.65
N SER A 178 -3.65 -1.47 12.56
CA SER A 178 -4.70 -1.18 11.57
C SER A 178 -4.43 -1.85 10.23
N SER A 179 -5.46 -2.05 9.41
CA SER A 179 -5.28 -2.52 8.04
C SER A 179 -4.78 -1.45 7.06
N GLY A 180 -4.71 -0.18 7.50
CA GLY A 180 -4.32 0.96 6.69
C GLY A 180 -2.84 0.98 6.30
N TYR A 181 -2.55 1.80 5.30
CA TYR A 181 -1.23 2.04 4.76
C TYR A 181 -0.43 2.97 5.66
N ARG A 182 0.88 2.75 5.68
CA ARG A 182 1.87 3.57 6.38
C ARG A 182 3.24 3.44 5.70
N LEU A 183 4.18 4.29 6.07
CA LEU A 183 5.60 4.08 5.77
C LEU A 183 6.12 2.84 6.51
N PRO A 184 7.08 2.08 5.91
CA PRO A 184 7.75 0.99 6.59
C PRO A 184 8.55 1.51 7.78
N THR A 185 8.68 0.73 8.84
CA THR A 185 9.79 0.96 9.77
C THR A 185 11.11 0.63 9.08
N GLU A 186 12.22 1.19 9.56
CA GLU A 186 13.56 0.89 9.02
C GLU A 186 13.84 -0.62 9.06
N ALA A 187 13.41 -1.29 10.14
CA ALA A 187 13.53 -2.74 10.30
C ALA A 187 12.67 -3.53 9.31
N GLU A 188 11.43 -3.08 9.05
CA GLU A 188 10.57 -3.70 8.03
C GLU A 188 11.18 -3.54 6.64
N TRP A 189 11.69 -2.35 6.31
CA TRP A 189 12.35 -2.08 5.04
C TRP A 189 13.57 -2.98 4.84
N GLU A 190 14.48 -3.04 5.83
CA GLU A 190 15.70 -3.84 5.68
C GLU A 190 15.39 -5.34 5.60
N LYS A 191 14.43 -5.84 6.38
CA LYS A 191 13.99 -7.24 6.25
C LYS A 191 13.47 -7.52 4.84
N ALA A 192 12.61 -6.64 4.34
CA ALA A 192 12.03 -6.79 3.02
C ALA A 192 13.13 -6.79 1.95
N ALA A 193 14.10 -5.88 2.04
CA ALA A 193 15.23 -5.77 1.12
C ALA A 193 16.17 -6.99 1.16
N ARG A 194 16.45 -7.53 2.36
CA ARG A 194 17.30 -8.72 2.56
C ARG A 194 16.72 -9.99 1.96
N GLY A 195 15.40 -10.09 1.83
CA GLY A 195 14.76 -11.33 1.37
C GLY A 195 15.10 -12.49 2.33
N ARG A 196 15.69 -13.56 1.80
CA ARG A 196 16.16 -14.72 2.57
C ARG A 196 17.68 -14.71 2.78
N HIS A 197 18.35 -13.63 2.41
CA HIS A 197 19.80 -13.49 2.54
C HIS A 197 20.20 -12.88 3.89
N MET A 198 21.25 -13.42 4.51
CA MET A 198 21.82 -12.91 5.76
C MET A 198 23.27 -12.48 5.54
N GLY A 199 23.65 -11.33 6.12
CA GLY A 199 25.02 -10.83 6.09
C GLY A 199 25.54 -10.50 4.69
N LYS A 200 24.64 -10.11 3.77
CA LYS A 200 24.97 -9.67 2.42
C LYS A 200 24.81 -8.17 2.30
N ASP A 201 25.70 -7.57 1.51
CA ASP A 201 25.67 -6.16 1.16
C ASP A 201 24.56 -5.85 0.14
N TYR A 202 24.25 -6.80 -0.74
CA TYR A 202 23.29 -6.66 -1.83
C TYR A 202 22.35 -7.88 -1.88
N PRO A 203 21.14 -7.76 -2.46
CA PRO A 203 20.17 -8.86 -2.46
C PRO A 203 20.60 -9.99 -3.39
N TRP A 204 21.46 -9.69 -4.37
CA TRP A 204 22.08 -10.64 -5.29
C TRP A 204 23.40 -11.23 -4.75
N GLY A 205 23.72 -10.98 -3.48
CA GLY A 205 24.93 -11.47 -2.83
C GLY A 205 26.17 -10.61 -3.07
N ASP A 206 27.33 -11.24 -3.26
CA ASP A 206 28.64 -10.56 -3.28
C ASP A 206 29.09 -10.16 -4.70
N ARG A 207 28.19 -10.24 -5.69
CA ARG A 207 28.49 -9.84 -7.07
C ARG A 207 28.66 -8.31 -7.11
N ALA A 208 29.68 -7.87 -7.86
CA ALA A 208 29.90 -6.45 -8.14
C ALA A 208 28.65 -5.82 -8.77
N VAL A 209 28.36 -4.58 -8.38
CA VAL A 209 27.25 -3.81 -8.94
C VAL A 209 27.54 -3.47 -10.40
N ASP A 210 26.55 -3.67 -11.26
CA ASP A 210 26.55 -3.25 -12.66
C ASP A 210 25.14 -2.80 -13.05
N GLY A 211 24.99 -2.10 -14.19
CA GLY A 211 23.69 -1.55 -14.60
C GLY A 211 22.64 -2.57 -15.01
N SER A 212 22.93 -3.88 -15.01
CA SER A 212 21.88 -4.89 -15.15
C SER A 212 21.10 -5.14 -13.85
N LEU A 213 21.62 -4.64 -12.71
CA LEU A 213 21.14 -4.95 -11.36
C LEU A 213 20.28 -3.84 -10.72
N GLY A 214 20.29 -2.62 -11.25
CA GLY A 214 19.50 -1.51 -10.71
C GLY A 214 19.89 -0.16 -11.29
N ASN A 215 19.06 0.86 -11.03
CA ASN A 215 19.27 2.22 -11.51
C ASN A 215 20.14 3.00 -10.53
N TYR A 216 21.33 3.40 -10.97
CA TYR A 216 22.24 4.24 -10.19
C TYR A 216 23.08 5.09 -11.13
N ARG A 217 23.77 6.09 -10.58
CA ARG A 217 24.57 6.99 -11.41
C ARG A 217 25.64 6.22 -12.20
N LEU A 218 25.65 6.37 -13.52
CA LEU A 218 26.58 5.65 -14.43
C LEU A 218 26.43 4.12 -14.42
N SER A 219 25.25 3.61 -14.07
CA SER A 219 24.88 2.20 -14.28
C SER A 219 25.04 1.77 -15.75
N GLY A 220 24.86 2.70 -16.69
CA GLY A 220 24.79 2.39 -18.13
C GLY A 220 23.39 1.93 -18.57
N ASP A 221 22.41 1.95 -17.67
CA ASP A 221 21.01 1.78 -18.07
C ASP A 221 20.48 3.06 -18.76
N PRO A 222 19.40 2.99 -19.55
CA PRO A 222 18.87 4.15 -20.26
C PRO A 222 18.53 5.34 -19.35
N TYR A 223 18.28 5.11 -18.06
CA TYR A 223 17.89 6.11 -17.06
C TYR A 223 19.01 6.46 -16.07
N ASP A 224 20.29 6.18 -16.36
CA ASP A 224 21.43 6.40 -15.45
C ASP A 224 21.71 7.87 -15.02
N ASN A 225 20.81 8.80 -15.36
CA ASN A 225 20.75 10.21 -14.98
C ASN A 225 19.35 10.69 -14.53
N GLY A 226 18.43 9.76 -14.31
CA GLY A 226 17.03 10.01 -13.99
C GLY A 226 16.40 8.82 -13.26
N THR A 227 15.14 8.94 -12.87
CA THR A 227 14.41 7.76 -12.41
C THR A 227 14.10 6.84 -13.59
N ALA A 228 14.07 5.53 -13.36
CA ALA A 228 13.50 4.54 -14.26
C ALA A 228 12.03 4.30 -13.89
N PRO A 229 11.18 3.81 -14.81
CA PRO A 229 9.85 3.32 -14.46
C PRO A 229 9.89 2.34 -13.28
N ALA A 230 8.91 2.39 -12.39
CA ALA A 230 8.84 1.45 -11.27
C ALA A 230 8.71 0.00 -11.79
N GLY A 231 9.52 -0.92 -11.28
CA GLY A 231 9.63 -2.30 -11.72
C GLY A 231 10.35 -2.45 -13.06
N TYR A 232 11.18 -1.48 -13.46
CA TYR A 232 11.92 -1.53 -14.72
C TYR A 232 12.88 -2.72 -14.77
N TYR A 233 13.51 -3.12 -13.66
CA TYR A 233 14.48 -4.22 -13.65
C TYR A 233 13.79 -5.59 -13.53
N ASN A 234 13.06 -6.00 -14.57
CA ASN A 234 12.28 -7.23 -14.61
C ASN A 234 12.74 -8.25 -15.68
N GLY A 235 13.93 -8.03 -16.26
CA GLY A 235 14.52 -8.89 -17.29
C GLY A 235 13.86 -8.83 -18.67
N GLY A 236 12.82 -8.00 -18.85
CA GLY A 236 12.06 -7.87 -20.10
C GLY A 236 12.57 -6.81 -21.07
N GLN A 237 13.60 -6.05 -20.69
CA GLN A 237 14.05 -4.87 -21.42
C GLN A 237 14.78 -5.24 -22.72
N ILE A 238 14.59 -4.41 -23.75
CA ILE A 238 15.32 -4.48 -25.02
C ILE A 238 16.32 -3.31 -25.02
N ILE A 239 17.57 -3.62 -25.34
CA ILE A 239 18.68 -2.67 -25.37
C ILE A 239 18.32 -1.43 -26.18
N SER A 240 18.30 -0.27 -25.52
CA SER A 240 18.07 1.05 -26.09
C SER A 240 19.35 1.59 -26.74
N PRO A 241 19.27 2.34 -27.85
CA PRO A 241 20.43 2.99 -28.45
C PRO A 241 21.16 3.94 -27.47
N GLU A 242 22.47 4.02 -27.61
CA GLU A 242 23.44 4.77 -26.79
C GLU A 242 23.09 6.26 -26.52
N SER A 243 22.17 6.87 -27.28
CA SER A 243 21.82 8.29 -27.16
C SER A 243 21.13 8.70 -25.85
N HIS A 244 20.68 7.75 -25.03
CA HIS A 244 19.89 8.02 -23.83
C HIS A 244 20.63 7.79 -22.50
N SER A 245 21.76 7.08 -22.49
CA SER A 245 22.54 6.71 -21.29
C SER A 245 23.92 7.40 -21.29
N TYR A 246 24.46 7.68 -20.10
CA TYR A 246 25.83 8.16 -19.88
C TYR A 246 26.93 7.11 -20.13
N GLY A 247 26.59 5.88 -20.51
CA GLY A 247 27.55 4.83 -20.89
C GLY A 247 27.07 3.88 -21.99
N GLY A 248 25.84 4.06 -22.47
CA GLY A 248 25.16 3.14 -23.38
C GLY A 248 24.67 1.88 -22.67
N GLU A 249 23.51 1.36 -23.11
CA GLU A 249 23.02 0.10 -22.57
C GLU A 249 23.84 -1.06 -23.14
N ILE A 250 24.81 -1.54 -22.36
CA ILE A 250 25.74 -2.61 -22.74
C ILE A 250 25.25 -4.01 -22.36
N ALA A 251 24.20 -4.12 -21.56
CA ALA A 251 23.63 -5.38 -21.09
C ALA A 251 22.12 -5.26 -20.89
N LYS A 252 21.40 -6.35 -21.15
CA LYS A 252 20.01 -6.47 -20.70
C LYS A 252 19.97 -6.49 -19.18
N THR A 253 18.96 -5.84 -18.62
CA THR A 253 18.60 -5.96 -17.21
C THR A 253 18.34 -7.42 -16.82
N LEU A 254 18.56 -7.72 -15.55
CA LEU A 254 18.12 -8.96 -14.94
C LEU A 254 16.73 -8.79 -14.32
N ASP A 255 16.07 -9.91 -14.03
CA ASP A 255 14.90 -9.88 -13.15
C ASP A 255 15.40 -9.69 -11.71
N MET A 256 15.19 -8.48 -11.19
CA MET A 256 15.66 -8.04 -9.88
C MET A 256 14.60 -8.13 -8.80
N ALA A 257 13.52 -8.88 -9.04
CA ALA A 257 12.62 -9.29 -7.97
C ALA A 257 13.42 -10.05 -6.90
N ASN A 258 13.38 -9.57 -5.65
CA ASN A 258 13.99 -10.30 -4.55
C ASN A 258 13.19 -11.55 -4.16
N ASP A 259 13.63 -12.29 -3.14
CA ASP A 259 12.99 -13.55 -2.69
C ASP A 259 11.50 -13.43 -2.29
N PHE A 260 11.00 -12.21 -2.06
CA PHE A 260 9.60 -11.94 -1.79
C PHE A 260 8.84 -11.46 -3.03
N GLY A 261 9.53 -11.02 -4.09
CA GLY A 261 8.94 -10.50 -5.32
C GLY A 261 8.92 -8.97 -5.39
N LEU A 262 9.66 -8.29 -4.51
CA LEU A 262 9.81 -6.84 -4.48
C LEU A 262 10.85 -6.40 -5.50
N TYR A 263 10.55 -5.34 -6.24
CA TYR A 263 11.48 -4.67 -7.15
C TYR A 263 11.98 -3.35 -6.56
N ASP A 264 13.07 -2.85 -7.14
CA ASP A 264 13.59 -1.51 -6.91
C ASP A 264 13.90 -1.20 -5.44
N MET A 265 14.16 -2.24 -4.64
CA MET A 265 14.67 -2.06 -3.26
C MET A 265 16.10 -1.46 -3.25
N PHE A 266 16.69 -1.23 -4.44
CA PHE A 266 18.07 -0.84 -4.67
C PHE A 266 18.15 0.16 -5.82
N GLY A 267 18.65 1.36 -5.53
CA GLY A 267 18.79 2.44 -6.50
C GLY A 267 17.47 3.12 -6.80
N ASN A 268 17.39 3.75 -7.98
CA ASN A 268 16.27 4.55 -8.43
C ASN A 268 15.98 5.74 -7.49
N VAL A 269 15.18 5.58 -6.44
CA VAL A 269 14.97 6.63 -5.43
C VAL A 269 15.19 6.08 -4.02
N PHE A 270 15.73 6.91 -3.14
CA PHE A 270 15.71 6.62 -1.71
C PHE A 270 14.26 6.58 -1.22
N GLU A 271 13.97 5.70 -0.28
CA GLU A 271 12.62 5.49 0.23
C GLU A 271 12.50 5.92 1.69
N TRP A 272 11.55 6.82 1.95
CA TRP A 272 11.26 7.27 3.31
C TRP A 272 10.81 6.09 4.20
N CYS A 273 11.39 6.01 5.39
CA CYS A 273 10.95 5.13 6.47
C CYS A 273 10.29 5.95 7.59
N TRP A 274 9.52 5.28 8.43
CA TRP A 274 8.90 5.86 9.61
C TRP A 274 9.94 6.44 10.58
N ASP A 275 11.03 5.72 10.83
CA ASP A 275 11.92 5.91 11.97
C ASP A 275 12.61 7.29 11.97
N TRP A 276 12.75 7.87 13.16
CA TRP A 276 13.74 8.93 13.39
C TRP A 276 15.15 8.35 13.25
N TYR A 277 16.04 9.07 12.60
CA TYR A 277 17.43 8.68 12.51
C TYR A 277 18.15 8.97 13.84
N HIS A 278 18.95 8.01 14.30
CA HIS A 278 19.92 8.19 15.37
C HIS A 278 21.20 7.42 15.00
N PRO A 279 22.38 8.06 15.07
CA PRO A 279 23.63 7.44 14.63
C PRO A 279 23.97 6.19 15.44
N ASP A 280 23.76 6.21 16.76
CA ASP A 280 24.08 5.09 17.64
C ASP A 280 22.85 4.19 17.92
N TRP A 281 21.81 4.24 17.08
CA TRP A 281 20.56 3.52 17.35
C TRP A 281 20.78 2.01 17.52
N TYR A 282 21.61 1.41 16.66
CA TYR A 282 21.84 -0.03 16.67
C TYR A 282 22.64 -0.51 17.90
N GLU A 283 23.32 0.39 18.61
CA GLU A 283 23.96 0.08 19.91
C GLU A 283 22.96 0.10 21.07
N ASN A 284 21.79 0.71 20.87
CA ASN A 284 20.74 0.79 21.88
C ASN A 284 20.03 -0.57 22.04
N SER A 285 19.86 -1.02 23.28
CA SER A 285 19.11 -2.25 23.58
C SER A 285 17.67 -2.27 23.04
N LEU A 286 17.06 -1.10 22.80
CA LEU A 286 15.72 -0.97 22.21
C LEU A 286 15.71 -1.23 20.69
N ALA A 287 16.85 -1.23 20.01
CA ALA A 287 16.94 -1.65 18.62
C ALA A 287 16.65 -3.15 18.45
N GLU A 288 16.87 -3.97 19.49
CA GLU A 288 16.55 -5.40 19.49
C GLU A 288 15.07 -5.68 19.84
N LYS A 289 14.31 -4.64 20.23
CA LYS A 289 12.88 -4.77 20.55
C LYS A 289 12.11 -5.27 19.32
N SER A 290 11.28 -6.29 19.52
CA SER A 290 10.42 -6.78 18.44
C SER A 290 9.49 -5.68 17.93
N ASN A 291 9.39 -5.55 16.60
CA ASN A 291 8.70 -4.46 15.93
C ASN A 291 9.16 -3.07 16.40
N THR A 292 10.47 -2.89 16.57
CA THR A 292 11.03 -1.56 16.84
C THR A 292 10.61 -0.56 15.76
N ARG A 293 10.43 0.70 16.18
CA ARG A 293 9.92 1.81 15.36
C ARG A 293 10.93 2.96 15.32
N GLY A 294 12.18 2.64 15.64
CA GLY A 294 13.24 3.60 15.84
C GLY A 294 13.22 4.18 17.26
N PRO A 295 14.04 5.20 17.52
CA PRO A 295 14.05 5.89 18.80
C PRO A 295 12.76 6.69 19.00
N ASP A 296 12.25 6.70 20.24
CA ASP A 296 11.05 7.45 20.62
C ASP A 296 11.24 8.97 20.43
N GLU A 297 12.47 9.44 20.61
CA GLU A 297 12.86 10.84 20.41
C GLU A 297 13.88 10.97 19.26
N ALA A 298 13.74 12.03 18.47
CA ALA A 298 14.66 12.33 17.39
C ALA A 298 16.02 12.78 17.93
N TYR A 299 17.10 12.19 17.39
CA TYR A 299 18.43 12.78 17.55
C TYR A 299 18.48 14.16 16.87
N VAL A 300 19.08 15.15 17.53
CA VAL A 300 19.24 16.50 16.99
C VAL A 300 20.70 16.72 16.61
N ASP A 301 21.01 16.66 15.32
CA ASP A 301 22.32 17.10 14.82
C ASP A 301 22.30 18.63 14.68
N PHE A 302 23.30 19.31 15.26
CA PHE A 302 23.37 20.77 15.28
C PHE A 302 23.50 21.43 13.89
N ARG A 303 23.91 20.70 12.85
CA ARG A 303 24.13 21.20 11.48
C ARG A 303 22.93 21.01 10.59
N ILE A 304 22.14 19.96 10.82
CA ILE A 304 21.05 19.54 9.93
C ILE A 304 19.69 19.45 10.61
N GLY A 305 19.63 19.39 11.95
CA GLY A 305 18.42 19.25 12.74
C GLY A 305 18.01 17.79 12.98
N ARG A 306 16.70 17.57 13.11
CA ARG A 306 16.07 16.26 13.30
C ARG A 306 15.72 15.65 11.95
N THR A 307 15.98 14.36 11.79
CA THR A 307 15.93 13.72 10.48
C THR A 307 15.29 12.34 10.53
N ARG A 308 14.56 11.98 9.48
CA ARG A 308 13.96 10.65 9.30
C ARG A 308 14.85 9.79 8.40
N VAL A 309 14.70 8.49 8.52
CA VAL A 309 15.51 7.50 7.77
C VAL A 309 15.06 7.41 6.31
N LEU A 310 16.03 7.27 5.41
CA LEU A 310 15.90 6.98 3.98
C LEU A 310 16.75 5.74 3.64
N ARG A 311 16.24 4.85 2.78
CA ARG A 311 16.86 3.56 2.44
C ARG A 311 16.89 3.29 0.94
N GLY A 312 17.75 2.38 0.49
CA GLY A 312 17.76 1.87 -0.91
C GLY A 312 18.76 2.49 -1.87
N GLY A 313 19.20 3.75 -1.65
CA GLY A 313 20.05 4.48 -2.60
C GLY A 313 19.24 5.18 -3.69
N ASP A 314 19.90 5.84 -4.63
CA ASP A 314 19.22 6.55 -5.73
C ASP A 314 20.04 6.56 -7.04
N TYR A 315 19.45 7.16 -8.08
CA TYR A 315 20.02 7.26 -9.42
C TYR A 315 21.13 8.32 -9.61
N ASP A 316 21.33 9.27 -8.71
CA ASP A 316 22.08 10.50 -9.00
C ASP A 316 23.28 10.76 -8.09
N HIS A 317 23.39 10.07 -6.95
CA HIS A 317 24.54 10.28 -6.07
C HIS A 317 25.86 9.90 -6.74
N PHE A 318 26.87 10.75 -6.52
CA PHE A 318 28.24 10.56 -7.00
C PHE A 318 28.90 9.36 -6.30
N ASN A 319 28.60 8.17 -6.80
CA ASN A 319 29.41 7.00 -6.54
C ASN A 319 30.46 6.92 -7.64
N ASP A 320 31.73 6.77 -7.26
CA ASP A 320 32.65 6.05 -8.13
C ASP A 320 31.98 4.70 -8.42
N SER A 321 31.87 4.38 -9.71
CA SER A 321 31.40 3.11 -10.28
C SER A 321 31.89 1.86 -9.53
N GLY A 322 32.99 1.94 -8.78
CA GLY A 322 33.52 0.86 -7.96
C GLY A 322 32.96 0.69 -6.54
N SER A 323 32.19 1.64 -5.98
CA SER A 323 31.93 1.61 -4.52
C SER A 323 30.56 1.09 -4.08
N GLY A 324 29.50 1.17 -4.91
CA GLY A 324 28.15 0.64 -4.61
C GLY A 324 27.56 1.04 -3.24
N ARG A 325 28.20 1.96 -2.52
CA ARG A 325 28.12 2.04 -1.06
C ARG A 325 26.74 2.44 -0.57
N LEU A 326 26.12 3.35 -1.31
CA LEU A 326 24.78 3.87 -1.04
C LEU A 326 23.67 2.86 -1.40
N LEU A 327 24.00 1.88 -2.25
CA LEU A 327 23.10 0.81 -2.67
C LEU A 327 23.16 -0.41 -1.74
N ARG A 328 24.07 -0.42 -0.76
CA ARG A 328 24.13 -1.53 0.19
C ARG A 328 22.85 -1.59 1.00
N ILE A 329 22.35 -2.81 1.23
CA ILE A 329 21.16 -3.08 2.03
C ILE A 329 21.22 -2.37 3.38
N ALA A 330 22.37 -2.43 4.05
CA ALA A 330 22.55 -1.86 5.38
C ALA A 330 22.71 -0.32 5.38
N PHE A 331 22.93 0.32 4.22
CA PHE A 331 23.23 1.75 4.17
C PHE A 331 22.06 2.63 4.62
N ARG A 332 22.32 3.47 5.62
CA ARG A 332 21.33 4.37 6.22
C ARG A 332 21.55 5.78 5.69
N HIS A 333 20.52 6.35 5.07
CA HIS A 333 20.51 7.78 4.76
C HIS A 333 19.52 8.50 5.67
N GLN A 334 19.67 9.82 5.77
CA GLN A 334 18.86 10.63 6.67
C GLN A 334 18.72 12.06 6.17
N ARG A 335 17.49 12.59 6.29
CA ARG A 335 17.15 13.97 5.92
C ARG A 335 16.03 14.53 6.77
N THR A 336 15.93 15.85 6.82
CA THR A 336 14.84 16.52 7.52
C THR A 336 13.51 16.08 6.91
N PRO A 337 12.46 15.88 7.72
CA PRO A 337 11.18 15.34 7.24
C PRO A 337 10.49 16.25 6.21
N ASP A 338 10.82 17.55 6.18
CA ASP A 338 10.34 18.51 5.21
C ASP A 338 11.16 18.55 3.89
N SER A 339 12.23 17.76 3.78
CA SER A 339 13.05 17.67 2.58
C SER A 339 12.31 16.94 1.47
N ALA A 340 12.37 17.48 0.25
CA ALA A 340 11.83 16.88 -0.95
C ALA A 340 12.86 17.04 -2.07
N LEU A 341 13.41 15.93 -2.56
CA LEU A 341 14.35 15.90 -3.68
C LEU A 341 13.87 14.92 -4.74
N ARG A 342 14.37 15.10 -5.97
CA ARG A 342 14.09 14.22 -7.12
C ARG A 342 14.56 12.78 -6.93
N THR A 343 15.41 12.54 -5.93
CA THR A 343 15.94 11.23 -5.55
C THR A 343 15.23 10.65 -4.32
N TYR A 344 14.25 11.35 -3.73
CA TYR A 344 13.51 10.88 -2.55
C TYR A 344 12.09 10.53 -2.95
N GLY A 345 11.74 9.26 -2.79
CA GLY A 345 10.41 8.69 -2.95
C GLY A 345 10.03 7.89 -1.70
N PHE A 346 9.13 6.93 -1.89
CA PHE A 346 8.71 6.01 -0.84
C PHE A 346 7.96 4.82 -1.44
N ARG A 347 7.76 3.80 -0.61
CA ARG A 347 6.76 2.75 -0.82
C ARG A 347 5.96 2.58 0.47
N SER A 348 4.72 2.10 0.37
CA SER A 348 3.90 1.89 1.56
C SER A 348 3.89 0.43 2.00
N VAL A 349 3.64 0.24 3.30
CA VAL A 349 3.36 -1.06 3.90
C VAL A 349 2.02 -1.01 4.64
N ARG A 350 1.49 -2.18 4.97
CA ARG A 350 0.36 -2.33 5.91
C ARG A 350 0.49 -3.62 6.69
N GLY A 351 -0.05 -3.64 7.91
CA GLY A 351 -0.08 -4.86 8.71
C GLY A 351 -1.03 -5.91 8.12
N LYS A 352 -0.87 -7.17 8.54
CA LYS A 352 -1.82 -8.25 8.23
C LYS A 352 -2.97 -8.23 9.25
N PHE A 353 -3.82 -7.21 9.14
CA PHE A 353 -5.01 -7.02 9.99
C PHE A 353 -6.26 -7.00 9.13
N ASP A 354 -7.33 -7.58 9.66
CA ASP A 354 -8.67 -7.45 9.12
C ASP A 354 -9.37 -6.37 9.96
N ASP A 355 -9.84 -5.28 9.35
CA ASP A 355 -10.68 -4.35 10.09
C ASP A 355 -12.07 -5.01 10.27
N PRO A 356 -12.78 -4.73 11.38
CA PRO A 356 -14.18 -5.13 11.47
C PRO A 356 -15.05 -4.27 10.55
N LEU A 357 -16.23 -4.78 10.18
CA LEU A 357 -17.18 -4.05 9.34
C LEU A 357 -17.53 -2.66 9.93
N TRP A 358 -17.59 -2.56 11.26
CA TRP A 358 -18.02 -1.35 11.99
C TRP A 358 -16.95 -0.31 12.28
N GLU A 359 -15.67 -0.52 11.91
CA GLU A 359 -14.55 0.36 12.29
C GLU A 359 -14.72 1.81 11.82
N MET A 360 -15.50 2.05 10.76
CA MET A 360 -15.80 3.38 10.20
C MET A 360 -17.28 3.76 10.29
N SER A 361 -18.06 3.02 11.08
CA SER A 361 -19.48 3.29 11.22
C SER A 361 -19.75 4.37 12.27
N SER A 362 -20.74 5.23 12.02
CA SER A 362 -21.24 6.16 13.02
C SER A 362 -22.31 5.49 13.88
N GLY A 363 -22.31 5.72 15.19
CA GLY A 363 -23.45 5.40 16.05
C GLY A 363 -24.69 6.20 15.62
N VAL A 364 -25.86 5.58 15.68
CA VAL A 364 -27.12 6.23 15.28
C VAL A 364 -27.76 7.02 16.45
N SER A 365 -27.33 6.81 17.71
CA SER A 365 -27.73 7.63 18.87
C SER A 365 -26.73 7.57 20.05
N ASP A 366 -26.85 8.51 21.00
CA ASP A 366 -26.03 8.62 22.24
C ASP A 366 -26.41 7.57 23.32
N SER A 367 -27.42 6.72 23.07
CA SER A 367 -27.89 5.72 24.04
C SER A 367 -27.71 4.32 23.48
N ASP A 368 -26.69 3.58 23.95
CA ASP A 368 -26.54 2.11 23.98
C ASP A 368 -27.14 1.27 22.83
N ASP A 369 -27.29 1.86 21.66
CA ASP A 369 -27.99 1.27 20.55
C ASP A 369 -26.96 0.80 19.54
N LYS A 370 -26.88 -0.52 19.37
CA LYS A 370 -25.91 -1.17 18.49
C LYS A 370 -26.24 -0.98 17.01
N TRP A 371 -27.21 -0.13 16.68
CA TRP A 371 -27.40 0.38 15.33
C TRP A 371 -26.20 1.24 14.89
N ARG A 372 -25.61 0.80 13.79
CA ARG A 372 -24.49 1.42 13.09
C ARG A 372 -24.96 1.90 11.73
N ASN A 373 -24.38 2.99 11.26
CA ASN A 373 -24.52 3.44 9.88
C ASN A 373 -23.16 3.43 9.18
N LEU A 374 -23.04 2.67 8.10
CA LEU A 374 -21.93 2.78 7.15
C LEU A 374 -22.45 3.53 5.92
N GLU A 375 -21.78 4.63 5.55
CA GLU A 375 -22.21 5.51 4.45
C GLU A 375 -22.60 4.76 3.17
N TRP A 376 -21.84 3.73 2.80
CA TRP A 376 -22.08 2.97 1.57
C TRP A 376 -23.01 1.78 1.77
N LEU A 377 -22.92 1.05 2.89
CA LEU A 377 -23.70 -0.17 3.11
C LEU A 377 -25.12 0.16 3.59
N GLY A 378 -25.26 1.16 4.46
CA GLY A 378 -26.49 1.58 5.12
C GLY A 378 -26.52 1.24 6.61
N HIS A 379 -27.73 1.15 7.16
CA HIS A 379 -27.97 0.86 8.57
C HIS A 379 -27.97 -0.63 8.87
N TYR A 380 -27.29 -1.01 9.94
CA TYR A 380 -27.32 -2.38 10.46
C TYR A 380 -27.14 -2.40 11.97
N TYR A 381 -27.70 -3.43 12.59
CA TYR A 381 -27.55 -3.71 14.01
C TYR A 381 -26.35 -4.65 14.22
N GLU A 382 -25.37 -4.20 15.00
CA GLU A 382 -24.23 -4.99 15.46
C GLU A 382 -24.69 -5.91 16.61
N SER A 383 -24.71 -7.23 16.41
CA SER A 383 -25.12 -8.14 17.48
C SER A 383 -23.98 -8.39 18.50
N ASP A 384 -24.27 -9.06 19.62
CA ASP A 384 -23.22 -9.60 20.53
C ASP A 384 -22.35 -10.70 19.90
N TYR A 385 -22.71 -11.13 18.70
CA TYR A 385 -21.99 -12.11 17.92
C TYR A 385 -21.47 -11.47 16.62
N VAL A 386 -20.66 -12.21 15.88
CA VAL A 386 -20.09 -11.73 14.60
C VAL A 386 -21.18 -11.37 13.55
N TRP A 387 -22.42 -11.85 13.73
CA TRP A 387 -23.53 -11.53 12.85
C TRP A 387 -23.99 -10.07 12.98
N VAL A 388 -24.42 -9.48 11.87
CA VAL A 388 -25.08 -8.17 11.83
C VAL A 388 -26.46 -8.31 11.20
N PHE A 389 -27.43 -7.51 11.64
CA PHE A 389 -28.74 -7.44 11.01
C PHE A 389 -28.84 -6.14 10.21
N HIS A 390 -28.70 -6.25 8.90
CA HIS A 390 -28.85 -5.12 7.99
C HIS A 390 -30.33 -4.81 7.78
N GLU A 391 -30.73 -3.54 7.86
CA GLU A 391 -32.13 -3.09 7.88
C GLU A 391 -32.97 -3.69 6.75
N THR A 392 -32.36 -3.85 5.57
CA THR A 392 -33.05 -4.28 4.35
C THR A 392 -32.53 -5.60 3.76
N LEU A 393 -31.34 -6.06 4.19
CA LEU A 393 -30.74 -7.33 3.73
C LEU A 393 -30.91 -8.46 4.77
N GLY A 394 -31.37 -8.14 5.98
CA GLY A 394 -31.50 -9.10 7.07
C GLY A 394 -30.14 -9.53 7.64
N TRP A 395 -30.08 -10.76 8.14
CA TRP A 395 -28.89 -11.29 8.81
C TRP A 395 -27.73 -11.54 7.84
N LEU A 396 -26.57 -10.98 8.17
CA LEU A 396 -25.31 -11.14 7.45
C LEU A 396 -24.21 -11.58 8.42
N TYR A 397 -23.34 -12.47 7.96
CA TYR A 397 -22.11 -12.85 8.68
C TYR A 397 -20.90 -12.32 7.91
N PRO A 398 -20.35 -11.15 8.28
CA PRO A 398 -19.19 -10.55 7.62
C PRO A 398 -17.89 -11.27 7.99
N THR A 399 -17.02 -11.46 7.00
CA THR A 399 -15.67 -12.03 7.15
C THR A 399 -14.64 -11.32 6.26
N GLY A 400 -14.93 -10.09 5.84
CA GLY A 400 -14.13 -9.32 4.89
C GLY A 400 -12.91 -8.62 5.46
N GLU A 401 -12.18 -7.94 4.57
CA GLU A 401 -11.03 -7.09 4.89
C GLU A 401 -11.50 -5.67 5.28
N GLY A 402 -12.33 -5.53 6.32
CA GLY A 402 -12.69 -4.22 6.83
C GLY A 402 -13.95 -3.58 6.30
N SER A 403 -14.04 -2.25 6.43
CA SER A 403 -15.24 -1.47 6.11
C SER A 403 -15.46 -1.28 4.60
N TYR A 404 -14.60 -1.82 3.74
CA TYR A 404 -14.60 -1.51 2.32
C TYR A 404 -14.88 -2.67 1.40
N SER A 405 -14.28 -3.85 1.61
CA SER A 405 -14.45 -5.02 0.75
C SER A 405 -14.79 -6.22 1.59
N ASN A 406 -16.02 -6.71 1.43
CA ASN A 406 -16.57 -7.70 2.34
C ASN A 406 -17.12 -8.90 1.61
N TRP A 407 -16.58 -10.05 1.98
CA TRP A 407 -17.34 -11.30 1.94
C TRP A 407 -18.29 -11.31 3.14
N MET A 408 -19.58 -11.51 2.84
CA MET A 408 -20.64 -11.65 3.82
C MET A 408 -21.41 -12.92 3.48
N TYR A 409 -21.67 -13.76 4.47
CA TYR A 409 -22.58 -14.87 4.27
C TYR A 409 -24.02 -14.39 4.54
N HIS A 410 -24.88 -14.55 3.53
CA HIS A 410 -26.31 -14.28 3.62
C HIS A 410 -27.06 -15.63 3.61
N PRO A 411 -27.97 -15.90 4.57
CA PRO A 411 -28.64 -17.21 4.71
C PRO A 411 -29.23 -17.79 3.42
N ASN A 412 -29.89 -16.96 2.60
CA ASN A 412 -30.54 -17.40 1.35
C ASN A 412 -29.68 -17.25 0.08
N LEU A 413 -28.54 -16.56 0.13
CA LEU A 413 -27.70 -16.30 -1.05
C LEU A 413 -26.33 -17.00 -0.96
N GLY A 414 -26.00 -17.53 0.23
CA GLY A 414 -24.67 -18.02 0.55
C GLY A 414 -23.67 -16.88 0.67
N TRP A 415 -22.41 -17.15 0.31
CA TRP A 415 -21.36 -16.14 0.29
C TRP A 415 -21.59 -15.12 -0.82
N ILE A 416 -21.72 -13.86 -0.42
CA ILE A 416 -21.80 -12.69 -1.28
C ILE A 416 -20.59 -11.79 -1.03
N TRP A 417 -20.05 -11.20 -2.09
CA TRP A 417 -18.99 -10.21 -2.02
C TRP A 417 -19.47 -8.87 -2.54
N THR A 418 -19.11 -7.78 -1.88
CA THR A 418 -19.27 -6.42 -2.40
C THR A 418 -18.17 -5.51 -1.86
N SER A 419 -18.09 -4.30 -2.39
CA SER A 419 -17.24 -3.26 -1.84
C SER A 419 -17.88 -1.89 -1.93
N ARG A 420 -17.36 -0.91 -1.18
CA ARG A 420 -17.79 0.50 -1.25
C ARG A 420 -17.81 1.05 -2.68
N LEU A 421 -16.88 0.61 -3.55
CA LEU A 421 -16.80 1.09 -4.94
C LEU A 421 -17.87 0.51 -5.86
N ILE A 422 -18.39 -0.67 -5.53
CA ILE A 422 -19.30 -1.39 -6.41
C ILE A 422 -20.67 -1.62 -5.78
N TYR A 423 -20.87 -1.33 -4.51
CA TYR A 423 -22.20 -1.42 -3.91
C TYR A 423 -23.18 -0.48 -4.63
N PRO A 424 -24.42 -0.90 -4.94
CA PRO A 424 -25.15 -2.08 -4.46
C PRO A 424 -25.00 -3.36 -5.32
N PHE A 425 -23.97 -3.46 -6.16
CA PHE A 425 -23.65 -4.71 -6.84
C PHE A 425 -22.99 -5.71 -5.90
N LEU A 426 -23.44 -6.96 -5.97
CA LEU A 426 -22.97 -8.07 -5.13
C LEU A 426 -22.61 -9.25 -6.02
N TYR A 427 -21.48 -9.89 -5.77
CA TYR A 427 -21.11 -11.16 -6.39
C TYR A 427 -21.50 -12.32 -5.48
N ALA A 428 -22.47 -13.13 -5.88
CA ALA A 428 -22.82 -14.36 -5.18
C ALA A 428 -21.90 -15.50 -5.65
N HIS A 429 -21.09 -16.02 -4.73
CA HIS A 429 -20.22 -17.18 -4.97
C HIS A 429 -21.05 -18.41 -5.34
N SER A 430 -22.18 -18.61 -4.66
CA SER A 430 -23.15 -19.64 -5.02
C SER A 430 -23.73 -19.32 -6.40
N GLY A 431 -23.36 -20.13 -7.39
CA GLY A 431 -23.77 -19.93 -8.78
C GLY A 431 -22.94 -18.90 -9.55
N GLY A 432 -21.87 -18.34 -8.98
CA GLY A 432 -20.92 -17.45 -9.67
C GLY A 432 -21.60 -16.32 -10.44
N ARG A 433 -22.51 -15.59 -9.80
CA ARG A 433 -23.42 -14.64 -10.44
C ARG A 433 -23.35 -13.26 -9.81
N TRP A 434 -23.56 -12.24 -10.63
CA TRP A 434 -23.68 -10.86 -10.19
C TRP A 434 -25.14 -10.50 -9.95
N LEU A 435 -25.37 -9.83 -8.83
CA LEU A 435 -26.66 -9.35 -8.38
C LEU A 435 -26.61 -7.82 -8.25
N TRP A 436 -27.66 -7.11 -8.64
CA TRP A 436 -27.87 -5.73 -8.22
C TRP A 436 -28.91 -5.71 -7.12
N TYR A 437 -28.54 -5.16 -5.97
CA TYR A 437 -29.45 -5.03 -4.84
C TYR A 437 -30.28 -3.74 -4.95
N ALA A 438 -31.61 -3.89 -4.95
CA ALA A 438 -32.54 -2.78 -5.01
C ALA A 438 -32.69 -2.08 -3.65
N LYS A 439 -31.60 -1.51 -3.14
CA LYS A 439 -31.52 -0.95 -1.78
C LYS A 439 -32.59 0.13 -1.49
N ASP A 440 -33.04 0.84 -2.53
CA ASP A 440 -33.98 1.97 -2.43
C ASP A 440 -35.44 1.56 -2.71
N TYR A 441 -35.74 0.27 -2.92
CA TYR A 441 -37.11 -0.19 -3.14
C TYR A 441 -37.88 -0.34 -1.81
N HIS A 442 -39.15 0.08 -1.79
CA HIS A 442 -40.02 0.06 -0.60
C HIS A 442 -40.26 -1.34 -0.01
N GLU A 443 -39.99 -2.40 -0.78
CA GLU A 443 -40.04 -3.78 -0.31
C GLU A 443 -38.61 -4.31 -0.15
N SER A 444 -38.23 -4.71 1.06
CA SER A 444 -36.89 -5.26 1.34
C SER A 444 -36.63 -6.56 0.55
N GLY A 445 -35.36 -6.78 0.17
CA GLY A 445 -34.86 -8.05 -0.36
C GLY A 445 -34.98 -8.27 -1.87
N TRP A 446 -35.19 -7.24 -2.69
CA TRP A 446 -35.22 -7.37 -4.15
C TRP A 446 -33.81 -7.34 -4.77
N PHE A 447 -33.55 -8.27 -5.68
CA PHE A 447 -32.30 -8.37 -6.43
C PHE A 447 -32.59 -8.58 -7.92
N TYR A 448 -31.77 -7.97 -8.77
CA TYR A 448 -31.71 -8.31 -10.19
C TYR A 448 -30.55 -9.25 -10.44
N ASP A 449 -30.81 -10.44 -10.98
CA ASP A 449 -29.78 -11.42 -11.33
C ASP A 449 -29.35 -11.23 -12.79
N TYR A 450 -28.11 -10.82 -13.02
CA TYR A 450 -27.59 -10.59 -14.37
C TYR A 450 -27.32 -11.87 -15.16
N ARG A 451 -27.24 -13.03 -14.51
CA ARG A 451 -27.02 -14.31 -15.19
C ARG A 451 -28.29 -14.81 -15.86
N ILE A 452 -29.43 -14.63 -15.20
CA ILE A 452 -30.75 -15.06 -15.71
C ILE A 452 -31.62 -13.88 -16.17
N THR A 453 -31.12 -12.65 -16.03
CA THR A 453 -31.75 -11.41 -16.48
C THR A 453 -33.13 -11.15 -15.88
N SER A 454 -33.34 -11.56 -14.62
CA SER A 454 -34.64 -11.45 -13.94
C SER A 454 -34.53 -10.92 -12.52
N TRP A 455 -35.60 -10.27 -12.07
CA TRP A 455 -35.79 -9.92 -10.66
C TRP A 455 -36.17 -11.14 -9.84
N PHE A 456 -35.65 -11.21 -8.63
CA PHE A 456 -36.13 -12.13 -7.61
C PHE A 456 -36.09 -11.44 -6.25
N ARG A 457 -36.91 -11.95 -5.32
CA ARG A 457 -36.98 -11.44 -3.96
C ARG A 457 -36.53 -12.50 -2.99
N VAL A 458 -35.65 -12.11 -2.08
CA VAL A 458 -35.26 -12.90 -0.93
C VAL A 458 -36.16 -12.49 0.24
N THR A 459 -36.98 -13.41 0.73
CA THR A 459 -37.82 -13.20 1.93
C THR A 459 -37.50 -14.25 2.98
N GLU A 460 -37.87 -14.05 4.24
CA GLU A 460 -37.71 -15.07 5.30
C GLU A 460 -38.36 -16.43 4.93
N ALA A 461 -39.34 -16.42 4.02
CA ALA A 461 -40.01 -17.62 3.52
C ALA A 461 -39.26 -18.36 2.38
N THR A 462 -38.13 -17.84 1.89
CA THR A 462 -37.38 -18.47 0.77
C THR A 462 -36.53 -19.69 1.15
N ASN A 463 -36.67 -20.22 2.37
CA ASN A 463 -36.07 -21.49 2.84
C ASN A 463 -36.47 -22.77 2.05
N ASN A 464 -37.20 -22.66 0.93
CA ASN A 464 -37.79 -23.79 0.20
C ASN A 464 -37.34 -23.95 -1.25
N LEU A 465 -36.30 -23.24 -1.72
CA LEU A 465 -35.73 -23.50 -3.06
C LEU A 465 -34.28 -23.96 -2.99
N ARG A 466 -34.17 -25.24 -2.61
CA ARG A 466 -33.17 -26.28 -2.96
C ARG A 466 -31.69 -26.00 -2.77
#